data_AF-A0AAN8FQH8-F1
#
_entry.id   AF-A0AAN8FQH8-F1
#
_cell.length_a   1.000
_cell.length_b   1.000
_cell.length_c   1.000
_cell.angle_alpha   90.00
_cell.angle_beta   90.00
_cell.angle_gamma   90.00
#
_symmetry.space_group_name_H-M   'P 1'
#
loop_
_entity.id
_entity.type
_entity.pdbx_description
1 polymer ?
#
loop_
_entity_poly.entity_id
_entity_poly.type
_entity_poly.pdbx_seq_one_letter_code
_entity_poly.pdbx_strand_id
1 'polypeptide(L)'
;MIDVSYNAIQNGMLHVACANLERILHHLPKELGASESVVHVGLATFDQVVHFFDLSAAQPSIMVVGDVDDMFVPIVDGLLMPYSQAVHAIRAALAEIPRLFSSSKITETILGPVVQAGLDALQCADRAGKLMIFSTSLPTVEAPGKLKTRVDE
;
A
#
# COMPACT_ATOMS: atom_id res chain seq x y z
N MET A 1 1.52 -2.27 -0.63
CA MET A 1 0.17 -1.82 -1.03
C MET A 1 -0.80 -2.94 -0.71
N ILE A 2 -1.80 -2.67 0.14
CA ILE A 2 -2.66 -3.72 0.72
C ILE A 2 -4.11 -3.47 0.32
N ASP A 3 -4.73 -4.48 -0.28
CA ASP A 3 -6.17 -4.50 -0.56
C ASP A 3 -6.96 -4.44 0.76
N VAL A 4 -7.86 -3.46 0.86
CA VAL A 4 -8.77 -3.24 2.01
C VAL A 4 -10.24 -3.43 1.63
N SER A 5 -10.51 -4.09 0.50
CA SER A 5 -11.85 -4.49 0.09
C SER A 5 -12.46 -5.49 1.08
N TYR A 6 -13.78 -5.62 0.98
CA TYR A 6 -14.57 -6.61 1.71
C TYR A 6 -13.94 -8.01 1.65
N ASN A 7 -13.47 -8.45 0.48
CA ASN A 7 -12.89 -9.78 0.30
C ASN A 7 -11.59 -9.95 1.11
N ALA A 8 -10.71 -8.95 1.12
CA ALA A 8 -9.48 -8.92 1.91
C ALA A 8 -9.71 -8.94 3.43
N ILE A 9 -10.82 -8.35 3.86
CA ILE A 9 -11.23 -8.35 5.27
C ILE A 9 -11.78 -9.72 5.64
N GLN A 10 -12.76 -10.22 4.89
CA GLN A 10 -13.49 -11.45 5.21
C GLN A 10 -12.61 -12.69 5.17
N ASN A 11 -11.68 -12.78 4.22
CA ASN A 11 -10.77 -13.92 4.13
C ASN A 11 -9.58 -13.84 5.11
N GLY A 12 -9.49 -12.78 5.90
CA GLY A 12 -8.44 -12.57 6.90
C GLY A 12 -7.11 -12.08 6.34
N MET A 13 -6.96 -11.89 5.02
CA MET A 13 -5.69 -11.44 4.41
C MET A 13 -5.23 -10.10 4.98
N LEU A 14 -6.15 -9.14 5.12
CA LEU A 14 -5.83 -7.81 5.65
C LEU A 14 -5.21 -7.89 7.05
N HIS A 15 -5.82 -8.69 7.92
CA HIS A 15 -5.37 -8.88 9.30
C HIS A 15 -4.00 -9.58 9.36
N VAL A 16 -3.82 -10.66 8.58
CA VAL A 16 -2.55 -11.41 8.53
C VAL A 16 -1.42 -10.54 7.98
N ALA A 17 -1.67 -9.77 6.91
CA ALA A 17 -0.71 -8.85 6.34
C ALA A 17 -0.29 -7.80 7.38
N CYS A 18 -1.25 -7.09 7.99
CA CYS A 18 -0.96 -6.05 8.96
C CYS A 18 -0.20 -6.58 10.19
N ALA A 19 -0.58 -7.75 10.72
CA ALA A 19 0.06 -8.36 11.88
C ALA A 19 1.50 -8.82 11.63
N ASN A 20 1.89 -9.09 10.38
CA ASN A 20 3.21 -9.64 10.06
C ASN A 20 4.15 -8.64 9.39
N LEU A 21 3.64 -7.60 8.72
CA LEU A 21 4.46 -6.70 7.93
C LEU A 21 5.53 -5.99 8.76
N GLU A 22 5.21 -5.51 9.96
CA GLU A 22 6.20 -4.87 10.84
C GLU A 22 7.38 -5.80 11.12
N ARG A 23 7.10 -7.06 11.49
CA ARG A 23 8.13 -8.08 11.75
C ARG A 23 8.98 -8.33 10.50
N ILE A 24 8.37 -8.35 9.32
CA ILE A 24 9.12 -8.55 8.06
C ILE A 24 10.02 -7.34 7.78
N LEU A 25 9.53 -6.12 7.98
CA LEU A 25 10.29 -4.88 7.74
C LEU A 25 11.48 -4.72 8.70
N HIS A 26 11.41 -5.26 9.91
CA HIS A 26 12.58 -5.35 10.81
C HIS A 26 13.76 -6.14 10.22
N HIS A 27 13.51 -7.02 9.25
CA HIS A 27 14.50 -7.88 8.61
C HIS A 27 14.82 -7.43 7.18
N LEU A 28 14.63 -6.15 6.86
CA LEU A 28 15.08 -5.59 5.58
C LEU A 28 16.56 -5.90 5.34
N PRO A 29 16.94 -6.21 4.09
CA PRO A 29 18.33 -6.54 3.74
C PRO A 29 19.25 -5.36 4.05
N LYS A 30 20.45 -5.68 4.52
CA LYS A 30 21.50 -4.70 4.86
C LYS A 30 22.81 -5.19 4.27
N GLU A 31 23.67 -4.26 3.88
CA GLU A 31 25.04 -4.57 3.46
C GLU A 31 25.85 -5.14 4.63
N LEU A 32 26.88 -5.93 4.32
CA LEU A 32 27.72 -6.54 5.36
C LEU A 32 28.43 -5.44 6.17
N GLY A 33 28.24 -5.47 7.50
CA GLY A 33 28.80 -4.47 8.42
C GLY A 33 27.97 -3.19 8.58
N ALA A 34 26.86 -3.04 7.84
CA ALA A 34 25.95 -1.93 8.03
C ALA A 34 25.05 -2.14 9.26
N SER A 35 24.83 -1.08 10.05
CA SER A 35 23.93 -1.09 11.21
C SER A 35 22.45 -1.08 10.79
N GLU A 36 22.13 -0.45 9.66
CA GLU A 36 20.78 -0.29 9.13
C GLU A 36 20.67 -0.56 7.63
N SER A 37 19.43 -0.74 7.15
CA SER A 37 19.15 -0.90 5.72
C SER A 37 19.06 0.46 5.06
N VAL A 38 19.59 0.59 3.85
CA VAL A 38 19.41 1.79 3.01
C VAL A 38 18.04 1.83 2.33
N VAL A 39 17.26 0.74 2.42
CA VAL A 39 15.94 0.62 1.80
C VAL A 39 14.96 1.58 2.47
N HIS A 40 14.32 2.40 1.66
CA HIS A 40 13.20 3.23 2.08
C HIS A 40 11.89 2.45 1.94
N VAL A 41 10.96 2.70 2.84
CA VAL A 41 9.68 2.02 2.92
C VAL A 41 8.54 3.03 2.79
N GLY A 42 7.47 2.59 2.14
CA GLY A 42 6.21 3.31 2.07
C GLY A 42 5.05 2.36 2.30
N LEU A 43 3.91 2.92 2.70
CA LEU A 43 2.70 2.17 2.96
C LEU A 43 1.52 2.83 2.26
N ALA A 44 0.72 1.98 1.60
CA ALA A 44 -0.53 2.39 0.99
C ALA A 44 -1.52 1.23 1.08
N THR A 45 -2.81 1.55 1.15
CA THR A 45 -3.91 0.59 0.98
C THR A 45 -4.72 0.96 -0.26
N PHE A 46 -5.54 0.03 -0.75
CA PHE A 46 -6.41 0.31 -1.89
C PHE A 46 -7.70 -0.51 -1.85
N ASP A 47 -8.74 0.05 -2.43
CA ASP A 47 -9.97 -0.63 -2.82
C ASP A 47 -10.38 -0.18 -4.22
N GLN A 48 -11.36 0.71 -4.35
CA GLN A 48 -11.66 1.46 -5.58
C GLN A 48 -10.80 2.72 -5.70
N VAL A 49 -10.15 3.15 -4.61
CA VAL A 49 -9.23 4.29 -4.58
C VAL A 49 -7.91 3.90 -3.91
N VAL A 50 -6.88 4.75 -4.02
CA VAL A 50 -5.59 4.54 -3.33
C VAL A 50 -5.53 5.42 -2.09
N HIS A 51 -5.13 4.83 -0.97
CA HIS A 51 -4.93 5.52 0.30
C HIS A 51 -3.42 5.51 0.64
N PHE A 52 -2.78 6.66 0.52
CA PHE A 52 -1.37 6.83 0.89
C PHE A 52 -1.26 7.20 2.36
N PHE A 53 -0.23 6.68 3.03
CA PHE A 53 0.08 7.04 4.41
C PHE A 53 1.30 7.96 4.43
N ASP A 54 1.15 9.14 5.02
CA ASP A 54 2.29 9.99 5.35
C ASP A 54 2.96 9.46 6.62
N LEU A 55 4.21 9.03 6.49
CA LEU A 55 4.99 8.41 7.56
C LEU A 55 5.90 9.40 8.29
N SER A 56 5.80 10.70 8.00
CA SER A 56 6.64 11.76 8.57
C SER A 56 6.43 11.96 10.08
N ALA A 57 5.30 11.51 10.61
CA ALA A 57 4.95 11.58 12.03
C ALA A 57 4.58 10.21 12.61
N ALA A 58 4.80 10.03 13.90
CA ALA A 58 4.51 8.75 14.59
C ALA A 58 3.04 8.32 14.50
N GLN A 59 2.11 9.28 14.37
CA GLN A 59 0.72 9.03 14.00
C GLN A 59 0.54 9.45 12.54
N PRO A 60 0.41 8.49 11.61
CA PRO A 60 0.39 8.79 10.18
C PRO A 60 -0.93 9.42 9.76
N SER A 61 -0.87 10.38 8.84
CA SER A 61 -2.06 10.90 8.16
C SER A 61 -2.35 10.10 6.89
N ILE A 62 -3.62 10.05 6.48
CA ILE A 62 -4.06 9.31 5.29
C ILE A 62 -4.47 10.32 4.21
N MET A 63 -3.90 10.17 3.01
CA MET A 63 -4.26 10.93 1.82
C MET A 63 -4.96 10.00 0.82
N VAL A 64 -6.18 10.36 0.44
CA VAL A 64 -7.00 9.54 -0.46
C VAL A 64 -6.91 10.11 -1.86
N VAL A 65 -6.47 9.30 -2.82
CA VAL A 65 -6.43 9.63 -4.24
C VAL A 65 -7.49 8.79 -4.94
N GLY A 66 -8.59 9.45 -5.33
CA GLY A 66 -9.72 8.82 -6.00
C GLY A 66 -9.79 9.06 -7.51
N ASP A 67 -8.91 9.90 -8.06
CA ASP A 67 -8.76 10.03 -9.51
C ASP A 67 -7.91 8.89 -10.03
N VAL A 68 -8.57 7.81 -10.43
CA VAL A 68 -7.93 6.53 -10.82
C VAL A 68 -7.53 6.48 -12.29
N ASP A 69 -8.03 7.43 -13.10
CA ASP A 69 -7.66 7.58 -14.50
C ASP A 69 -6.35 8.38 -14.66
N ASP A 70 -6.09 9.31 -13.74
CA ASP A 70 -4.87 10.13 -13.68
C ASP A 70 -4.24 10.06 -12.29
N MET A 71 -3.56 8.94 -12.00
CA MET A 71 -2.89 8.74 -10.71
C MET A 71 -1.76 9.74 -10.50
N PHE A 72 -1.70 10.28 -9.29
CA PHE A 72 -0.61 11.16 -8.86
C PHE A 72 -0.16 10.84 -7.44
N VAL A 73 1.04 11.32 -7.10
CA VAL A 73 1.63 11.21 -5.77
C VAL A 73 1.23 12.44 -4.94
N PRO A 74 0.44 12.30 -3.86
CA PRO A 74 -0.11 13.45 -3.13
C PRO A 74 0.94 14.15 -2.25
N ILE A 75 2.02 13.46 -1.88
CA ILE A 75 3.15 14.00 -1.13
C ILE A 75 4.43 13.27 -1.52
N VAL A 76 5.54 13.99 -1.62
CA VAL A 76 6.86 13.39 -1.90
C VAL A 76 7.56 13.04 -0.58
N ASP A 77 7.74 14.04 0.29
CA ASP A 77 8.34 13.86 1.61
C ASP A 77 7.37 13.10 2.53
N GLY A 78 7.83 12.02 3.16
CA GLY A 78 7.00 11.22 4.06
C GLY A 78 6.37 9.98 3.43
N LEU A 79 6.35 9.87 2.09
CA LEU A 79 5.81 8.69 1.41
C LEU A 79 6.79 7.51 1.38
N LEU A 80 8.07 7.80 1.13
CA LEU A 80 9.17 6.82 1.15
C LEU A 80 10.24 7.31 2.12
N MET A 81 10.40 6.61 3.25
CA MET A 81 11.31 7.01 4.32
C MET A 81 12.22 5.86 4.76
N PRO A 82 13.42 6.13 5.32
CA PRO A 82 14.20 5.10 5.98
C PRO A 82 13.37 4.37 7.05
N TYR A 83 13.44 3.03 7.09
CA TYR A 83 12.62 2.25 8.03
C TYR A 83 12.85 2.66 9.49
N SER A 84 14.08 2.99 9.86
CA SER A 84 14.43 3.47 11.21
C SER A 84 13.65 4.74 11.62
N GLN A 85 13.29 5.59 10.66
CA GLN A 85 12.50 6.80 10.89
C GLN A 85 10.99 6.52 10.83
N ALA A 86 10.55 5.62 9.95
CA ALA A 86 9.14 5.32 9.71
C ALA A 86 8.52 4.27 10.67
N VAL A 87 9.33 3.55 11.45
CA VAL A 87 8.87 2.38 12.22
C VAL A 87 7.66 2.66 13.13
N HIS A 88 7.63 3.82 13.79
CA HIS A 88 6.51 4.19 14.68
C HIS A 88 5.23 4.47 13.89
N ALA A 89 5.35 5.21 12.78
CA ALA A 89 4.25 5.51 11.88
C ALA A 89 3.68 4.25 11.24
N ILE A 90 4.55 3.36 10.75
CA ILE A 90 4.16 2.08 10.16
C ILE A 90 3.43 1.20 11.19
N ARG A 91 3.97 1.07 12.40
CA ARG A 91 3.30 0.31 13.47
C ARG A 91 1.91 0.87 13.77
N ALA A 92 1.79 2.19 13.89
CA ALA A 92 0.50 2.84 14.13
C ALA A 92 -0.48 2.61 12.96
N ALA A 93 -0.04 2.79 11.71
CA ALA A 93 -0.86 2.52 10.52
C ALA A 93 -1.32 1.06 10.46
N LEU A 94 -0.42 0.09 10.63
CA LEU A 94 -0.75 -1.34 10.56
C LEU A 94 -1.71 -1.76 11.69
N ALA A 95 -1.66 -1.11 12.85
CA ALA A 95 -2.65 -1.32 13.92
C ALA A 95 -4.03 -0.73 13.57
N GLU A 96 -4.07 0.44 12.93
CA GLU A 96 -5.31 1.16 12.60
C GLU A 96 -6.00 0.64 11.35
N ILE A 97 -5.27 0.20 10.32
CA ILE A 97 -5.82 -0.23 9.02
C ILE A 97 -6.97 -1.24 9.18
N PRO A 98 -6.82 -2.36 9.93
CA PRO A 98 -7.93 -3.30 10.09
C PRO A 98 -9.17 -2.67 10.73
N ARG A 99 -8.98 -1.74 11.67
CA ARG A 99 -10.07 -1.03 12.36
C ARG A 99 -10.78 -0.08 11.40
N LEU A 100 -10.02 0.73 10.67
CA LEU A 100 -10.52 1.73 9.71
C LEU A 100 -11.41 1.09 8.63
N PHE A 101 -11.00 -0.06 8.12
CA PHE A 101 -11.71 -0.72 7.01
C PHE A 101 -12.64 -1.85 7.44
N SER A 102 -12.75 -2.16 8.73
CA SER A 102 -13.53 -3.29 9.27
C SER A 102 -14.98 -3.40 8.79
N SER A 103 -15.62 -2.26 8.47
CA SER A 103 -17.01 -2.18 8.00
C SER A 103 -17.15 -1.95 6.50
N SER A 104 -16.05 -1.99 5.74
CA SER A 104 -16.06 -1.82 4.29
C SER A 104 -16.95 -2.86 3.62
N LYS A 105 -17.81 -2.38 2.72
CA LYS A 105 -18.67 -3.21 1.87
C LYS A 105 -18.22 -3.17 0.41
N ILE A 106 -17.06 -2.60 0.15
CA ILE A 106 -16.51 -2.44 -1.19
C ILE A 106 -16.01 -3.79 -1.67
N THR A 107 -16.65 -4.34 -2.70
CA THR A 107 -16.31 -5.68 -3.25
C THR A 107 -15.46 -5.61 -4.51
N GLU A 108 -15.43 -4.47 -5.18
CA GLU A 108 -14.68 -4.24 -6.41
C GLU A 108 -13.40 -3.47 -6.13
N THR A 109 -12.33 -3.79 -6.85
CA THR A 109 -11.02 -3.17 -6.66
C THR A 109 -10.40 -2.66 -7.96
N ILE A 110 -9.41 -1.78 -7.80
CA ILE A 110 -8.47 -1.36 -8.84
C ILE A 110 -7.12 -2.07 -8.67
N LEU A 111 -6.35 -2.20 -9.76
CA LEU A 111 -4.97 -2.72 -9.69
C LEU A 111 -4.00 -1.97 -10.61
N GLY A 112 -4.40 -1.65 -11.84
CA GLY A 112 -3.59 -0.81 -12.73
C GLY A 112 -3.17 0.52 -12.09
N PRO A 113 -4.12 1.31 -11.55
CA PRO A 113 -3.80 2.58 -10.88
C PRO A 113 -2.96 2.38 -9.61
N VAL A 114 -3.11 1.25 -8.90
CA VAL A 114 -2.29 0.90 -7.73
C VAL A 114 -0.83 0.71 -8.13
N VAL A 115 -0.56 -0.01 -9.23
CA VAL A 115 0.79 -0.18 -9.77
C VAL A 115 1.34 1.17 -10.24
N GLN A 116 0.54 1.98 -10.93
CA GLN A 116 0.93 3.30 -11.41
C GLN A 116 1.34 4.23 -10.25
N ALA A 117 0.49 4.33 -9.21
CA ALA A 117 0.78 5.07 -7.99
C ALA A 117 2.10 4.67 -7.32
N GLY A 118 2.37 3.36 -7.24
CA GLY A 118 3.63 2.86 -6.69
C GLY A 118 4.84 3.21 -7.56
N LEU A 119 4.69 3.16 -8.89
CA LEU A 119 5.73 3.57 -9.83
C LEU A 119 6.01 5.07 -9.71
N ASP A 120 4.97 5.91 -9.70
CA ASP A 120 5.10 7.35 -9.59
C ASP A 120 5.75 7.75 -8.27
N ALA A 121 5.41 7.09 -7.16
CA ALA A 121 6.04 7.31 -5.87
C ALA A 121 7.56 7.05 -5.90
N LEU A 122 7.98 5.99 -6.59
CA LEU A 122 9.40 5.67 -6.79
C LEU A 122 10.10 6.69 -7.70
N GLN A 123 9.43 7.13 -8.78
CA GLN A 123 9.96 8.14 -9.70
C GLN A 123 10.10 9.50 -9.01
N CYS A 124 9.09 9.97 -8.28
CA CYS A 124 9.14 11.22 -7.52
C CYS A 124 10.25 11.23 -6.46
N ALA A 125 10.57 10.06 -5.90
CA ALA A 125 11.67 9.90 -4.94
C ALA A 125 13.05 9.71 -5.60
N ASP A 126 13.13 9.70 -6.93
CA ASP A 126 14.34 9.39 -7.72
C ASP A 126 15.01 8.07 -7.28
N ARG A 127 14.20 7.01 -7.12
CA ARG A 127 14.65 5.72 -6.59
C ARG A 127 14.11 4.56 -7.40
N ALA A 128 14.98 3.58 -7.67
CA ALA A 128 14.54 2.24 -8.02
C ALA A 128 13.91 1.56 -6.80
N GLY A 129 12.96 0.65 -7.01
CA GLY A 129 12.30 -0.04 -5.90
C GLY A 129 11.50 -1.27 -6.31
N LYS A 130 10.79 -1.81 -5.32
CA LYS A 130 9.95 -2.99 -5.46
C LYS A 130 8.57 -2.72 -4.87
N LEU A 131 7.53 -2.94 -5.68
CA LEU A 131 6.15 -2.90 -5.21
C LEU A 131 5.76 -4.28 -4.67
N MET A 132 5.31 -4.31 -3.42
CA MET A 132 4.67 -5.48 -2.82
C MET A 132 3.17 -5.22 -2.75
N ILE A 133 2.39 -5.94 -3.56
CA ILE A 133 0.94 -5.78 -3.65
C ILE A 133 0.28 -7.04 -3.10
N PHE A 134 -0.59 -6.86 -2.11
CA PHE A 134 -1.43 -7.90 -1.56
C PHE A 134 -2.85 -7.65 -2.08
N SER A 135 -3.35 -8.52 -2.96
CA SER A 135 -4.66 -8.37 -3.63
C SER A 135 -5.45 -9.67 -3.51
N THR A 136 -6.78 -9.56 -3.42
CA THR A 136 -7.66 -10.74 -3.29
C THR A 136 -8.48 -11.08 -4.51
N SER A 137 -8.80 -10.10 -5.35
CA SER A 137 -9.90 -10.20 -6.31
C SER A 137 -9.52 -9.67 -7.69
N LEU A 138 -10.25 -10.10 -8.71
CA LEU A 138 -10.14 -9.55 -10.06
C LEU A 138 -10.52 -8.06 -10.04
N PRO A 139 -9.68 -7.15 -10.56
CA PRO A 139 -10.01 -5.73 -10.60
C PRO A 139 -11.09 -5.44 -11.65
N THR A 140 -12.29 -5.06 -11.22
CA THR A 140 -13.47 -4.85 -12.08
C THR A 140 -13.95 -3.40 -12.18
N VAL A 141 -13.43 -2.50 -11.34
CA VAL A 141 -13.74 -1.07 -11.36
C VAL A 141 -13.37 -0.49 -12.73
N GLU A 142 -14.19 0.43 -13.24
CA GLU A 142 -13.83 1.21 -14.45
C GLU A 142 -12.62 2.09 -14.14
N ALA A 143 -11.45 1.64 -14.58
CA ALA A 143 -10.15 2.28 -14.45
C ALA A 143 -9.14 1.64 -15.43
N PRO A 144 -7.99 2.27 -15.72
CA PRO A 144 -6.94 1.67 -16.53
C PRO A 144 -6.52 0.29 -15.98
N GLY A 145 -6.50 -0.72 -16.86
CA GLY A 145 -6.19 -2.09 -16.46
C GLY A 145 -7.37 -2.87 -15.86
N LYS A 146 -8.61 -2.37 -15.97
CA LYS A 146 -9.83 -3.14 -15.70
C LYS A 146 -9.78 -4.50 -16.40
N LEU A 147 -10.14 -5.54 -15.67
CA LEU A 147 -10.30 -6.88 -16.20
C LEU A 147 -11.77 -7.28 -16.24
N LYS A 148 -12.11 -8.11 -17.24
CA LYS A 148 -13.40 -8.78 -17.34
C LYS A 148 -13.15 -10.28 -17.22
N THR A 149 -14.05 -10.97 -16.54
CA THR A 149 -14.07 -12.44 -16.58
C THR A 149 -14.20 -12.88 -18.02
N ARG A 150 -13.23 -13.66 -18.50
CA ARG A 150 -13.36 -14.30 -19.81
C ARG A 150 -14.34 -15.44 -19.65
N VAL A 151 -15.41 -15.43 -20.45
CA VAL A 151 -16.24 -16.61 -20.66
C VAL A 151 -15.69 -17.21 -21.93
N ASP A 152 -14.95 -18.31 -21.81
CA ASP A 152 -14.52 -19.07 -22.97
C ASP A 152 -15.77 -19.84 -23.47
N GLU A 153 -16.35 -19.40 -24.58
CA GLU A 153 -17.36 -20.14 -25.34
C GLU A 153 -16.70 -21.13 -26.31
#